data_AF-V5A103-F1
#
_entry.id   AF-V5A103-F1
#
_cell.length_a   1.000
_cell.length_b   1.000
_cell.length_c   1.000
_cell.angle_alpha   90.00
_cell.angle_beta   90.00
_cell.angle_gamma   90.00
#
_symmetry.space_group_name_H-M   'P 1'
#
loop_
_entity.id
_entity.type
_entity.pdbx_description
1 polymer ?
#
loop_
_entity_poly.entity_id
_entity_poly.type
_entity_poly.pdbx_seq_one_letter_code
_entity_poly.pdbx_strand_id
1 'polypeptide(L)'
;MVTTGGTGATVDDVTPDAVSERFDRDLPGFGELFRDLSYEEIGPRTIASRATGGIARDTPVFVLPGSTNAVELATEEIILPEAPHLVGLATRHLVAEN
;
A
#
# COMPACT_ATOMS: atom_id res chain seq x y z
N MET A 1 -6.78 2.45 -5.88
CA MET A 1 -6.13 1.52 -6.83
C MET A 1 -5.29 0.54 -6.05
N VAL A 2 -5.30 -0.74 -6.43
CA VAL A 2 -4.47 -1.77 -5.80
C VAL A 2 -3.67 -2.47 -6.90
N THR A 3 -2.38 -2.67 -6.68
CA THR A 3 -1.51 -3.49 -7.52
C THR A 3 -0.96 -4.66 -6.72
N THR A 4 -0.64 -5.77 -7.37
CA THR A 4 -0.07 -6.96 -6.72
C THR A 4 1.10 -7.51 -7.55
N GLY A 5 2.18 -7.90 -6.88
CA GLY A 5 3.38 -8.49 -7.48
C GLY A 5 4.49 -7.48 -7.81
N GLY A 6 5.70 -7.99 -8.06
CA GLY A 6 6.89 -7.19 -8.35
C GLY A 6 7.43 -6.41 -7.15
N THR A 7 7.16 -6.86 -5.93
CA THR A 7 7.54 -6.19 -4.66
C THR A 7 8.59 -6.95 -3.85
N GLY A 8 9.16 -8.02 -4.41
CA GLY A 8 10.24 -8.77 -3.76
C GLY A 8 11.57 -8.02 -3.79
N ALA A 9 12.66 -8.74 -3.53
CA ALA A 9 14.03 -8.23 -3.47
C ALA A 9 14.87 -8.64 -4.69
N THR A 10 14.24 -9.10 -5.77
CA THR A 10 14.95 -9.44 -7.01
C THR A 10 15.06 -8.22 -7.92
N VAL A 11 15.95 -8.28 -8.92
CA VAL A 11 16.23 -7.15 -9.83
C VAL A 11 15.03 -6.71 -10.66
N ASP A 12 14.08 -7.63 -10.90
CA ASP A 12 12.88 -7.37 -11.69
C ASP A 12 11.68 -6.94 -10.83
N ASP A 13 11.81 -7.00 -9.51
CA ASP A 13 10.84 -6.43 -8.60
C ASP A 13 10.99 -4.91 -8.61
N VAL A 14 10.18 -4.21 -9.41
CA VAL A 14 10.29 -2.75 -9.59
C VAL A 14 8.98 -2.01 -9.27
N THR A 15 7.91 -2.72 -8.92
CA THR A 15 6.59 -2.11 -8.70
C THR A 15 6.59 -1.05 -7.60
N PRO A 16 7.20 -1.27 -6.41
CA PRO A 16 7.25 -0.25 -5.36
C PRO A 16 7.94 1.02 -5.83
N ASP A 17 9.05 0.90 -6.57
CA ASP A 17 9.84 2.03 -7.03
C ASP A 17 9.07 2.82 -8.10
N ALA A 18 8.58 2.11 -9.12
CA ALA A 18 7.84 2.72 -10.24
C ALA A 18 6.53 3.40 -9.80
N VAL A 19 5.85 2.85 -8.80
CA VAL A 19 4.57 3.39 -8.31
C VAL A 19 4.79 4.52 -7.30
N SER A 20 5.77 4.40 -6.39
CA SER A 20 6.02 5.43 -5.37
C SER A 20 6.51 6.75 -5.96
N GLU A 21 7.24 6.73 -7.08
CA GLU A 21 7.58 7.94 -7.85
C GLU A 21 6.36 8.76 -8.31
N ARG A 22 5.16 8.17 -8.27
CA ARG A 22 3.90 8.82 -8.67
C ARG A 22 3.06 9.29 -7.49
N PHE A 23 3.50 9.07 -6.26
CA PHE A 23 2.78 9.54 -5.09
C PHE A 23 2.95 11.06 -4.94
N ASP A 24 1.83 11.75 -4.77
CA ASP A 24 1.80 13.14 -4.31
C ASP A 24 2.11 13.20 -2.80
N ARG A 25 1.74 12.14 -2.07
CA ARG A 25 1.94 11.98 -0.63
C ARG A 25 2.16 10.51 -0.30
N ASP A 26 3.24 10.20 0.39
CA ASP A 26 3.49 8.86 0.93
C ASP A 26 2.58 8.54 2.12
N LEU A 27 2.21 7.26 2.25
CA LEU A 27 1.51 6.72 3.42
C LEU A 27 2.39 5.62 4.05
N PRO A 28 3.52 5.97 4.70
CA PRO A 28 4.47 4.99 5.23
C PRO A 28 3.84 4.02 6.25
N GLY A 29 2.85 4.50 7.01
CA GLY A 29 2.09 3.70 7.97
C GLY A 29 1.41 2.47 7.35
N PHE A 30 1.07 2.49 6.06
CA PHE A 30 0.53 1.31 5.37
C PHE A 30 1.56 0.17 5.34
N GLY A 31 2.79 0.47 4.89
CA GLY A 31 3.85 -0.54 4.80
C GLY A 31 4.30 -1.01 6.19
N GLU A 32 4.33 -0.10 7.17
CA GLU A 32 4.65 -0.42 8.56
C GLU A 32 3.65 -1.40 9.16
N LEU A 33 2.35 -1.08 9.11
CA LEU A 33 1.29 -1.95 9.64
C LEU A 33 1.23 -3.29 8.89
N PHE A 34 1.35 -3.26 7.56
CA PHE A 34 1.37 -4.49 6.76
C PHE A 34 2.50 -5.42 7.19
N ARG A 35 3.71 -4.88 7.41
CA ARG A 35 4.87 -5.69 7.82
C ARG A 35 4.73 -6.21 9.24
N ASP A 36 4.12 -5.45 10.14
CA ASP A 36 3.82 -5.86 11.52
C ASP A 36 2.86 -7.05 11.55
N LEU A 37 1.70 -6.93 10.88
CA LEU A 37 0.75 -8.04 10.74
C LEU A 37 1.37 -9.25 10.03
N SER A 38 2.13 -9.03 8.95
CA SER A 38 2.83 -10.10 8.25
C SER A 38 3.88 -10.80 9.13
N TYR A 39 4.49 -10.10 10.08
CA TYR A 39 5.46 -10.71 10.99
C TYR A 39 4.80 -11.78 11.86
N GLU A 40 3.54 -11.60 12.24
CA GLU A 40 2.78 -12.61 13.00
C GLU A 40 2.59 -13.91 12.21
N GLU A 41 2.44 -13.83 10.88
CA GLU A 41 2.24 -15.00 10.01
C GLU A 41 3.55 -15.65 9.52
N ILE A 42 4.49 -14.83 9.03
CA ILE A 42 5.68 -15.29 8.31
C ILE A 42 7.00 -14.92 9.01
N GLY A 43 6.93 -14.26 10.15
CA GLY A 43 8.08 -13.87 10.96
C GLY A 43 9.05 -12.94 10.22
N PRO A 44 10.37 -13.09 10.47
CA PRO A 44 11.40 -12.23 9.87
C PRO A 44 11.42 -12.20 8.34
N ARG A 45 10.75 -13.15 7.65
CA ARG A 45 10.64 -13.14 6.18
C ARG A 45 9.94 -11.89 5.66
N THR A 46 9.13 -11.21 6.49
CA THR A 46 8.49 -9.93 6.15
C THR A 46 9.49 -8.84 5.71
N ILE A 47 10.77 -8.94 6.10
CA ILE A 47 11.86 -8.03 5.68
C ILE A 47 12.00 -7.97 4.15
N ALA A 48 11.69 -9.05 3.43
CA ALA A 48 11.77 -9.07 1.97
C ALA A 48 10.59 -8.35 1.28
N SER A 49 9.54 -7.97 2.02
CA SER A 49 8.38 -7.28 1.47
C SER A 49 8.62 -5.78 1.35
N ARG A 50 8.48 -5.26 0.14
CA ARG A 50 8.49 -3.81 -0.15
C ARG A 50 7.08 -3.27 -0.41
N ALA A 51 6.07 -3.82 0.26
CA ALA A 51 4.71 -3.28 0.22
C ALA A 51 4.71 -1.80 0.66
N THR A 52 4.01 -0.96 -0.09
CA THR A 52 3.96 0.49 0.12
C THR A 52 2.61 1.06 -0.30
N GLY A 53 2.30 2.27 0.17
CA GLY A 53 1.06 2.97 -0.15
C GLY A 53 1.24 4.48 -0.16
N GLY A 54 0.34 5.16 -0.85
CA GLY A 54 0.39 6.60 -1.05
C GLY A 54 -0.91 7.14 -1.62
N ILE A 55 -0.97 8.47 -1.79
CA ILE A 55 -1.99 9.14 -2.60
C ILE A 55 -1.36 9.59 -3.91
N ALA A 56 -1.99 9.27 -5.03
CA ALA A 56 -1.62 9.77 -6.35
C ALA A 56 -2.88 10.25 -7.08
N ARG A 57 -2.90 11.52 -7.51
CA ARG A 57 -4.05 12.14 -8.20
C ARG A 57 -5.36 11.88 -7.45
N ASP A 58 -5.36 12.23 -6.17
CA ASP A 58 -6.51 12.14 -5.28
C ASP A 58 -7.04 10.71 -5.07
N THR A 59 -6.24 9.72 -5.45
CA THR A 59 -6.57 8.30 -5.34
C THR A 59 -5.63 7.61 -4.37
N PRO A 60 -6.14 6.91 -3.35
CA PRO A 60 -5.32 5.99 -2.56
C PRO A 60 -4.78 4.85 -3.44
N VAL A 61 -3.47 4.62 -3.37
CA VAL A 61 -2.76 3.59 -4.13
C VAL A 61 -2.02 2.68 -3.15
N PHE A 62 -2.20 1.37 -3.31
CA PHE A 62 -1.54 0.34 -2.51
C PHE A 62 -0.80 -0.64 -3.41
N VAL A 63 0.45 -0.93 -3.07
CA VAL A 63 1.33 -1.85 -3.78
C VAL A 63 1.55 -3.07 -2.89
N LEU A 64 0.96 -4.21 -3.28
CA LEU A 64 0.92 -5.43 -2.50
C LEU A 64 1.88 -6.50 -3.03
N PRO A 65 2.32 -7.45 -2.18
CA PRO A 65 2.98 -8.65 -2.65
C PRO A 65 2.11 -9.51 -3.58
N GLY A 66 2.77 -10.42 -4.30
CA GLY A 66 2.10 -11.33 -5.24
C GLY A 66 1.44 -12.56 -4.59
N SER A 67 1.68 -12.82 -3.31
CA SER A 67 1.09 -13.96 -2.61
C SER A 67 -0.37 -13.68 -2.22
N THR A 68 -1.24 -14.66 -2.42
CA THR A 68 -2.67 -14.56 -2.07
C THR A 68 -2.86 -14.16 -0.61
N ASN A 69 -2.17 -14.82 0.33
CA ASN A 69 -2.28 -14.50 1.76
C ASN A 69 -1.92 -13.04 2.08
N ALA A 70 -0.89 -12.48 1.43
CA ALA A 70 -0.51 -11.08 1.66
C ALA A 70 -1.56 -10.11 1.10
N VAL A 71 -2.18 -10.47 -0.03
CA VAL A 71 -3.27 -9.68 -0.62
C VAL A 71 -4.50 -9.72 0.27
N GLU A 72 -4.88 -10.89 0.78
CA GLU A 72 -6.00 -11.07 1.71
C GLU A 72 -5.76 -10.26 2.99
N LEU A 73 -4.61 -10.47 3.65
CA LEU A 73 -4.22 -9.74 4.88
C LEU A 73 -4.29 -8.21 4.68
N ALA A 74 -3.65 -7.69 3.63
CA ALA A 74 -3.65 -6.25 3.37
C ALA A 74 -5.05 -5.72 3.04
N THR A 75 -5.87 -6.50 2.33
CA THR A 75 -7.19 -6.08 1.91
C THR A 75 -8.16 -6.05 3.09
N GLU A 76 -8.21 -7.12 3.87
CA GLU A 76 -9.19 -7.30 4.94
C GLU A 76 -8.83 -6.49 6.18
N GLU A 77 -7.57 -6.50 6.60
CA GLU A 77 -7.15 -5.89 7.86
C GLU A 77 -6.79 -4.40 7.74
N ILE A 78 -6.47 -3.92 6.53
CA ILE A 78 -5.97 -2.54 6.33
C ILE A 78 -6.79 -1.76 5.31
N ILE A 79 -6.87 -2.23 4.05
CA ILE A 79 -7.40 -1.42 2.96
C ILE A 79 -8.91 -1.23 3.09
N LEU A 80 -9.69 -2.30 3.32
CA LEU A 80 -11.15 -2.18 3.41
C LEU A 80 -11.59 -1.29 4.58
N PRO A 81 -11.02 -1.41 5.80
CA PRO A 81 -11.34 -0.51 6.90
C PRO A 81 -11.00 0.96 6.62
N GLU A 82 -9.84 1.23 6.01
CA GLU A 82 -9.33 2.60 5.84
C GLU A 82 -9.74 3.29 4.53
N ALA A 83 -10.14 2.53 3.50
CA ALA A 83 -10.44 3.08 2.18
C ALA A 83 -11.43 4.26 2.20
N PRO A 84 -12.58 4.20 2.92
CA PRO A 84 -13.51 5.33 2.98
C PRO A 84 -12.86 6.60 3.56
N HIS A 85 -12.05 6.44 4.61
CA HIS A 85 -11.36 7.54 5.27
C HIS A 85 -10.31 8.16 4.35
N LEU A 86 -9.46 7.33 3.74
CA LEU A 86 -8.39 7.77 2.85
C LEU A 86 -8.91 8.44 1.57
N VAL A 87 -10.02 7.96 1.00
CA VAL A 87 -10.68 8.62 -0.14
C VAL A 87 -11.19 10.01 0.25
N GLY A 88 -11.80 10.13 1.42
CA GLY A 88 -12.26 11.42 1.94
C GLY A 88 -11.12 12.41 2.19
N LEU A 89 -9.98 11.94 2.72
CA LEU A 89 -8.79 12.77 2.90
C LEU A 89 -8.17 13.19 1.57
N ALA A 90 -8.07 12.28 0.61
CA ALA A 90 -7.44 12.53 -0.69
C ALA A 90 -8.16 13.63 -1.48
N THR A 91 -9.49 13.69 -1.39
CA THR A 91 -10.34 14.61 -2.17
C THR A 91 -10.77 15.87 -1.42
N ARG A 92 -10.40 16.03 -0.14
CA ARG A 92 -10.89 17.13 0.72
C ARG A 92 -10.69 18.52 0.12
N HIS A 93 -9.57 18.74 -0.57
CA HIS A 93 -9.24 20.05 -1.16
C HIS A 93 -10.22 20.45 -2.29
N LEU A 94 -10.83 19.49 -2.99
CA LEU A 94 -11.82 19.74 -4.06
C LEU A 94 -13.14 20.30 -3.52
N VAL A 95 -13.45 20.04 -2.26
CA VAL A 95 -14.69 20.50 -1.61
C VAL A 95 -14.53 21.91 -1.04
N ALA A 96 -13.31 22.34 -0.75
CA ALA A 96 -13.03 23.67 -0.20
C ALA A 96 -13.04 24.80 -1.24
N GLU A 97 -13.06 24.46 -2.53
CA GLU A 97 -13.02 25.41 -3.64
C GLU A 97 -14.41 25.74 -4.25
N ASN A 98 -15.51 25.33 -3.60
CA ASN A 98 -16.89 25.64 -4.01
C ASN A 98 -17.63 26.51 -2.98
#